data_AF-A0A3M1KH42-F1
#
_entry.id   AF-A0A3M1KH42-F1
#
_cell.length_a   1.000
_cell.length_b   1.000
_cell.length_c   1.000
_cell.angle_alpha   90.00
_cell.angle_beta   90.00
_cell.angle_gamma   90.00
#
_symmetry.space_group_name_H-M   'P 1'
#
loop_
_entity.id
_entity.type
_entity.pdbx_description
1 polymer ?
#
loop_
_entity_poly.entity_id
_entity_poly.type
_entity_poly.pdbx_seq_one_letter_code
_entity_poly.pdbx_strand_id
1 'polypeptide(L)'
;MNDVEHEEGSATLPKWHARDVAAVARELGVDGERGLSGDEARQRLRQYGLNQLPEGRRIRWYEVLARQYLDPLVGILFIAAALSVAVGELSDAITIAAILILNGALGF
;
A
#
# COMPACT_ATOMS: atom_id res chain seq x y z
N MET A 1 19.20 35.43 -17.04
CA MET A 1 18.98 34.01 -16.68
C MET A 1 18.43 34.06 -15.27
N ASN A 2 17.11 34.00 -15.14
CA ASN A 2 16.42 34.04 -13.85
C ASN A 2 16.51 32.64 -13.25
N ASP A 3 17.42 32.45 -12.30
CA ASP A 3 17.35 31.29 -11.42
C ASP A 3 16.32 31.64 -10.35
N VAL A 4 15.16 30.99 -10.48
CA VAL A 4 14.03 31.06 -9.58
C VAL A 4 14.52 30.59 -8.20
N GLU A 5 14.50 31.51 -7.24
CA GLU A 5 14.65 31.20 -5.81
C GLU A 5 13.50 30.27 -5.40
N HIS A 6 13.76 28.97 -5.38
CA HIS A 6 12.88 28.01 -4.75
C HIS A 6 13.04 28.16 -3.23
N GLU A 7 12.21 29.02 -2.62
CA GLU A 7 11.92 28.97 -1.18
C GLU A 7 11.18 27.65 -0.87
N GLU A 8 11.93 26.56 -0.79
CA GLU A 8 11.43 25.33 -0.19
C GLU A 8 11.53 25.44 1.33
N GLY A 9 10.41 25.81 1.96
CA GLY A 9 10.15 25.56 3.37
C GLY A 9 10.08 24.06 3.68
N SER A 10 11.20 23.34 3.53
CA SER A 10 11.38 21.98 4.02
C SER A 10 11.61 22.07 5.52
N ALA A 11 10.54 21.85 6.30
CA ALA A 11 10.65 21.62 7.73
C ALA A 11 11.50 20.36 7.95
N THR A 12 12.81 20.54 8.08
CA THR A 12 13.74 19.44 8.34
C THR A 12 13.35 18.76 9.64
N LEU A 13 12.93 17.50 9.55
CA LEU A 13 12.56 16.72 10.73
C LEU A 13 13.75 16.68 11.71
N PRO A 14 13.52 16.86 13.02
CA PRO A 14 14.58 16.82 13.99
C PRO A 14 15.34 15.48 13.91
N LYS A 15 16.67 15.55 13.80
CA LYS A 15 17.56 14.39 13.74
C LYS A 15 17.69 13.76 15.14
N TRP A 16 16.66 13.03 15.57
CA TRP A 16 16.59 12.38 16.90
C TRP A 16 17.83 11.56 17.25
N HIS A 17 18.40 10.86 16.25
CA HIS A 17 19.58 9.99 16.43
C HIS A 17 20.87 10.73 16.78
N ALA A 18 20.95 12.05 16.54
CA ALA A 18 22.15 12.85 16.77
C ALA A 18 22.05 13.73 18.03
N ARG A 19 20.99 13.57 18.83
CA ARG A 19 20.74 14.37 20.03
C ARG A 19 21.28 13.69 21.28
N ASP A 20 21.69 14.53 22.24
CA ASP A 20 22.10 14.07 23.57
C ASP A 20 20.95 13.38 24.31
N VAL A 21 21.27 12.29 25.01
CA VAL A 21 20.28 11.44 25.70
C VAL A 21 19.56 12.22 26.79
N ALA A 22 20.27 13.03 27.58
CA ALA A 22 19.64 13.81 28.66
C ALA A 22 18.76 14.93 28.11
N ALA A 23 19.11 15.51 26.96
CA ALA A 23 18.26 16.47 26.26
C ALA A 23 16.96 15.82 25.77
N VAL A 24 17.03 14.63 25.16
CA VAL A 24 15.85 13.89 24.69
C VAL A 24 14.98 13.45 25.87
N ALA A 25 15.56 12.97 26.97
CA ALA A 25 14.83 12.57 28.16
C ALA A 25 14.04 13.72 28.80
N ARG A 26 14.66 14.92 28.89
CA ARG A 26 13.97 16.13 29.35
C ARG A 26 12.82 16.55 28.44
N GLU A 27 13.06 16.53 27.12
CA GLU A 27 12.04 16.93 26.14
C GLU A 27 10.85 15.97 26.11
N LEU A 28 11.12 14.66 26.21
CA LEU A 28 10.09 13.64 26.30
C LEU A 28 9.50 13.51 27.71
N GLY A 29 9.96 14.31 28.68
CA GLY A 29 9.51 14.27 30.07
C GLY A 29 9.58 12.86 30.66
N VAL A 30 10.70 12.17 30.50
CA VAL A 30 10.91 10.80 30.97
C VAL A 30 12.19 10.73 31.81
N ASP A 31 12.14 9.96 32.89
CA ASP A 31 13.33 9.63 33.68
C ASP A 31 14.17 8.59 32.91
N GLY A 32 15.45 8.86 32.69
CA GLY A 32 16.34 7.96 31.94
C GLY A 32 16.60 6.61 32.63
N GLU A 33 16.52 6.56 33.96
CA GLU A 33 16.77 5.36 34.77
C GLU A 33 15.47 4.65 35.16
N ARG A 34 14.41 5.43 35.45
CA ARG A 34 13.13 4.90 35.98
C ARG A 34 12.02 4.79 34.94
N GLY A 35 12.18 5.44 33.79
CA GLY A 35 11.17 5.47 32.73
C GLY A 35 9.94 6.32 33.08
N LEU A 36 8.80 5.98 32.48
CA LEU A 36 7.52 6.65 32.71
C LEU A 36 6.76 6.02 33.88
N SER A 37 6.00 6.84 34.60
CA SER A 37 5.02 6.31 35.56
C SER A 37 3.87 5.60 34.83
N GLY A 38 3.17 4.71 35.53
CA GLY A 38 2.00 4.01 34.97
C GLY A 38 0.87 4.95 34.55
N ASP A 39 0.71 6.08 35.23
CA ASP A 39 -0.30 7.09 34.88
C ASP A 39 0.08 7.87 33.61
N GLU A 40 1.33 8.29 33.49
CA GLU A 40 1.85 8.95 32.28
C GLU A 40 1.81 8.02 31.08
N ALA A 41 2.18 6.74 31.27
CA ALA A 41 2.09 5.74 30.21
C ALA A 41 0.63 5.57 29.72
N ARG A 42 -0.34 5.50 30.64
CA ARG A 42 -1.78 5.44 30.30
C ARG A 42 -2.26 6.72 29.60
N GLN A 43 -1.79 7.89 30.03
CA GLN A 43 -2.14 9.16 29.39
C GLN A 43 -1.59 9.23 27.97
N ARG A 44 -0.31 8.88 27.77
CA ARG A 44 0.32 8.85 26.45
C ARG A 44 -0.34 7.82 25.54
N LEU A 45 -0.73 6.66 26.06
CA LEU A 45 -1.46 5.67 25.29
C LEU A 45 -2.81 6.20 24.77
N ARG A 46 -3.52 7.02 25.55
CA ARG A 46 -4.76 7.67 25.09
C ARG A 46 -4.49 8.77 24.05
N GLN A 47 -3.37 9.46 24.15
CA GLN A 47 -3.01 10.55 23.24
C GLN A 47 -2.47 10.07 21.90
N TYR A 48 -1.53 9.12 21.93
CA TYR A 48 -0.81 8.65 20.74
C TYR A 48 -1.40 7.35 20.17
N GLY A 49 -2.26 6.67 20.93
CA GLY A 49 -2.76 5.35 20.57
C GLY A 49 -1.71 4.26 20.79
N LEU A 50 -2.09 3.04 20.41
CA LEU A 50 -1.18 1.90 20.40
C LEU A 50 -0.10 2.12 19.35
N ASN A 51 1.14 1.77 19.67
CA ASN A 51 2.23 1.73 18.69
C ASN A 51 2.07 0.48 17.80
N GLN A 52 0.99 0.45 17.03
CA GLN A 52 0.64 -0.60 16.10
C GLN A 52 0.36 0.05 14.75
N LEU A 53 0.99 -0.51 13.72
CA LEU A 53 0.65 -0.12 12.36
C LEU A 53 -0.80 -0.52 12.09
N PRO A 54 -1.59 0.35 11.45
CA PRO A 54 -2.94 -0.02 11.07
C PRO A 54 -2.87 -1.27 10.20
N GLU A 55 -3.64 -2.30 10.55
CA GLU A 55 -3.77 -3.47 9.69
C GLU A 55 -4.33 -3.00 8.35
N GLY A 56 -3.51 -3.11 7.30
CA GLY A 56 -3.94 -2.80 5.95
C GLY A 56 -5.16 -3.63 5.59
N ARG A 57 -6.09 -3.04 4.84
CA ARG A 57 -7.30 -3.74 4.39
C ARG A 57 -6.88 -5.05 3.70
N ARG A 58 -7.27 -6.19 4.27
CA ARG A 58 -7.00 -7.50 3.65
C ARG A 58 -7.64 -7.52 2.27
N ILE A 59 -6.82 -7.60 1.23
CA ILE A 59 -7.32 -7.75 -0.13
C ILE A 59 -7.99 -9.11 -0.22
N ARG A 60 -9.27 -9.13 -0.58
CA ARG A 60 -10.07 -10.35 -0.61
C ARG A 60 -9.79 -11.08 -1.92
N TRP A 61 -9.83 -12.41 -1.89
CA TRP A 61 -9.37 -13.21 -3.02
C TRP A 61 -10.14 -12.92 -4.33
N TYR A 62 -11.44 -12.71 -4.20
CA TYR A 62 -12.31 -12.34 -5.32
C TYR A 62 -12.10 -10.90 -5.81
N GLU A 63 -11.56 -9.99 -4.98
CA GLU A 63 -11.19 -8.65 -5.44
C GLU A 63 -9.98 -8.69 -6.36
N VAL A 64 -9.04 -9.61 -6.10
CA VAL A 64 -7.93 -9.89 -7.01
C VAL A 64 -8.49 -10.47 -8.29
N LEU A 65 -9.24 -11.57 -8.22
CA LEU A 65 -9.81 -12.22 -9.42
C LEU A 65 -10.64 -11.26 -10.30
N ALA A 66 -11.47 -10.41 -9.69
CA ALA A 66 -12.28 -9.44 -10.44
C ALA A 66 -11.43 -8.40 -11.18
N ARG A 67 -10.33 -7.92 -10.59
CA ARG A 67 -9.45 -6.92 -11.21
C ARG A 67 -8.82 -7.45 -12.49
N GLN A 68 -8.51 -8.74 -12.55
CA GLN A 68 -7.91 -9.38 -13.73
C GLN A 68 -8.89 -9.37 -14.90
N TYR A 69 -10.18 -9.63 -14.67
CA TYR A 69 -11.20 -9.57 -15.72
C TYR A 69 -11.59 -8.13 -16.12
N LEU A 70 -11.32 -7.15 -15.27
CA LEU A 70 -11.53 -5.72 -15.54
C LEU A 70 -10.34 -5.07 -16.27
N ASP A 71 -9.26 -5.81 -16.51
CA ASP A 71 -8.09 -5.30 -17.20
C ASP A 71 -8.40 -5.04 -18.69
N PRO A 72 -8.01 -3.87 -19.25
CA PRO A 72 -8.27 -3.54 -20.65
C PRO A 72 -7.76 -4.59 -21.65
N LEU A 73 -6.61 -5.22 -21.37
CA LEU A 73 -6.01 -6.23 -22.24
C LEU A 73 -6.83 -7.53 -22.23
N VAL A 74 -7.33 -7.93 -21.06
CA VAL A 74 -8.27 -9.07 -20.93
C VAL A 74 -9.58 -8.79 -21.64
N GLY A 75 -10.08 -7.54 -21.57
CA GLY A 75 -11.24 -7.11 -22.36
C GLY A 75 -11.06 -7.30 -23.87
N ILE A 76 -9.88 -6.98 -24.41
CA ILE A 76 -9.56 -7.20 -25.83
C ILE A 76 -9.59 -8.70 -26.18
N LEU A 77 -9.06 -9.56 -25.32
CA LEU A 77 -9.10 -11.02 -25.51
C LEU A 77 -10.53 -11.57 -25.52
N PHE A 78 -11.42 -11.06 -24.67
CA PHE A 78 -12.84 -11.41 -24.73
C PHE A 78 -13.48 -11.03 -26.06
N ILE A 79 -13.19 -9.83 -26.57
CA ILE A 79 -13.69 -9.38 -27.87
C ILE A 79 -13.13 -10.30 -28.98
N ALA A 80 -11.84 -10.62 -28.95
CA ALA A 80 -11.21 -11.52 -29.92
C ALA A 80 -11.85 -12.92 -29.90
N ALA A 81 -12.10 -13.48 -28.71
CA ALA A 81 -12.78 -14.76 -28.57
C ALA A 81 -14.21 -14.71 -29.14
N ALA A 82 -14.96 -13.64 -28.86
CA ALA A 82 -16.31 -13.46 -29.40
C ALA A 82 -16.32 -13.34 -30.93
N LEU A 83 -15.36 -12.60 -31.50
CA LEU A 83 -15.18 -12.49 -32.94
C LEU A 83 -14.81 -13.84 -33.58
N SER A 84 -13.91 -14.60 -32.97
CA SER A 84 -13.52 -15.93 -33.42
C SER A 84 -14.72 -16.88 -33.50
N VAL A 85 -15.59 -16.86 -32.48
CA VAL A 85 -16.85 -17.62 -32.50
C VAL A 85 -17.78 -17.12 -33.60
N ALA A 86 -17.91 -15.81 -33.79
CA ALA A 86 -18.77 -15.22 -34.82
C ALA A 86 -18.32 -15.58 -36.25
N VAL A 87 -17.01 -15.72 -36.48
CA VAL A 87 -16.42 -16.17 -37.76
C VAL A 87 -16.55 -17.69 -37.94
N GLY A 88 -16.81 -18.44 -36.87
CA GLY A 88 -16.91 -19.90 -36.88
C GLY A 88 -15.61 -20.63 -36.57
N GLU A 89 -14.57 -19.90 -36.16
CA GLU A 89 -13.27 -20.45 -35.76
C GLU A 89 -13.29 -20.87 -34.29
N LEU A 90 -13.90 -22.03 -34.02
CA LEU A 90 -14.03 -22.57 -32.67
C LEU A 90 -12.68 -22.94 -32.03
N SER A 91 -11.71 -23.44 -32.81
CA SER A 91 -10.38 -23.80 -32.29
C SER A 91 -9.64 -22.59 -31.70
N ASP A 92 -9.73 -21.45 -32.36
CA ASP A 92 -9.07 -20.22 -31.93
C ASP A 92 -9.80 -19.64 -30.71
N ALA A 93 -11.13 -19.64 -30.72
CA ALA A 93 -11.94 -19.25 -29.57
C ALA A 93 -11.61 -20.08 -28.32
N ILE A 94 -11.44 -21.40 -28.47
CA ILE A 94 -11.07 -22.30 -27.36
C ILE A 94 -9.66 -21.98 -26.85
N THR A 95 -8.71 -21.75 -27.74
CA THR A 95 -7.34 -21.34 -27.38
C THR A 95 -7.35 -20.06 -26.55
N ILE A 96 -8.07 -19.03 -27.01
CA ILE A 96 -8.17 -17.74 -26.31
C ILE A 96 -8.86 -17.92 -24.95
N ALA A 97 -9.96 -18.69 -24.90
CA ALA A 97 -10.66 -18.99 -23.65
C ALA A 97 -9.77 -19.72 -22.64
N ALA A 98 -8.94 -20.66 -23.10
CA ALA A 98 -7.99 -21.36 -22.25
C ALA A 98 -6.94 -20.40 -21.66
N ILE A 99 -6.43 -19.46 -22.46
CA ILE A 99 -5.51 -18.41 -21.99
C ILE A 99 -6.17 -17.52 -20.94
N LEU A 100 -7.43 -17.12 -21.13
CA LEU A 100 -8.19 -16.32 -20.17
C LEU A 100 -8.39 -17.04 -18.83
N ILE A 101 -8.74 -18.32 -18.86
CA ILE A 101 -8.88 -19.14 -17.66
C ILE A 101 -7.53 -19.29 -16.95
N LEU A 102 -6.46 -19.56 -17.70
CA LEU A 102 -5.12 -19.72 -17.15
C LEU A 102 -4.63 -18.41 -16.50
N ASN A 103 -4.90 -17.27 -17.13
CA ASN A 103 -4.56 -15.95 -16.59
C ASN A 103 -5.29 -15.69 -15.25
N GLY A 104 -6.59 -15.99 -15.19
CA GLY A 104 -7.36 -15.87 -13.95
C GLY A 104 -6.91 -16.83 -12.84
N ALA A 105 -6.48 -18.04 -13.20
CA ALA A 105 -6.01 -19.04 -12.25
C ALA A 105 -4.60 -18.77 -11.72
N LEU A 106 -3.67 -18.30 -12.57
CA LEU A 106 -2.28 -17.98 -12.18
C LEU A 106 -2.14 -16.58 -11.56
N GLY A 107 -3.06 -15.66 -11.88
CA GLY A 107 -3.05 -14.29 -11.37
C GLY A 107 -3.60 -14.14 -9.95
N PHE A 108 -4.01 -15.26 -9.32
CA PHE A 108 -4.52 -15.32 -7.95
C PHE A 108 -3.42 -15.67 -6.94
#